data_AF-A0A3G6RWC7-F1
#
_entry.id   AF-A0A3G6RWC7-F1
#
_cell.length_a   1.000
_cell.length_b   1.000
_cell.length_c   1.000
_cell.angle_alpha   90.00
_cell.angle_beta   90.00
_cell.angle_gamma   90.00
#
_symmetry.space_group_name_H-M   'P 1'
#
loop_
_entity.id
_entity.type
_entity.pdbx_description
1 polymer ?
#
loop_
_entity_poly.entity_id
_entity_poly.type
_entity_poly.pdbx_seq_one_letter_code
_entity_poly.pdbx_strand_id
1 'polypeptide(L)'
;MKFPPHLGSQITTLAKQGSNVSVKAVADIAPNGEKSFRLNSITANGKTIEDIPPTALPSPHEEVSVSESGTITQLQKNKEGDAIVGLFIGNTIVKIPPHIYQQLGQSLVNGVKIYFTGFKKLENSGEVAEKKYNIVRARTISVNGKEYSL
;
A
#
# COMPACT_ATOMS: atom_id res chain seq x y z
N MET A 1 -14.18 13.35 1.08
CA MET A 1 -14.70 12.60 2.25
C MET A 1 -13.63 11.62 2.69
N LYS A 2 -13.31 11.57 3.99
CA LYS A 2 -12.29 10.69 4.56
C LYS A 2 -13.00 9.60 5.36
N PHE A 3 -12.67 8.34 5.12
CA PHE A 3 -13.11 7.21 5.92
C PHE A 3 -11.92 6.57 6.65
N PRO A 4 -12.11 6.08 7.88
CA PRO A 4 -11.11 5.31 8.60
C PRO A 4 -10.67 4.06 7.81
N PRO A 5 -9.38 3.68 7.88
CA PRO A 5 -8.86 2.55 7.11
C PRO A 5 -9.54 1.23 7.48
N HIS A 6 -9.93 1.02 8.75
CA HIS A 6 -10.58 -0.22 9.20
C HIS A 6 -12.00 -0.41 8.64
N LEU A 7 -12.63 0.65 8.10
CA LEU A 7 -13.95 0.57 7.47
C LEU A 7 -13.87 0.25 5.99
N GLY A 8 -12.69 0.31 5.36
CA GLY A 8 -12.54 0.15 3.91
C GLY A 8 -13.16 -1.15 3.40
N SER A 9 -12.76 -2.29 3.97
CA SER A 9 -13.26 -3.61 3.57
C SER A 9 -14.76 -3.79 3.80
N GLN A 10 -15.27 -3.23 4.91
CA GLN A 10 -16.68 -3.30 5.26
C GLN A 10 -17.53 -2.47 4.29
N ILE A 11 -17.07 -1.26 3.96
CA ILE A 11 -17.72 -0.36 2.99
C ILE A 11 -17.75 -0.99 1.60
N THR A 12 -16.63 -1.54 1.11
CA THR A 12 -16.59 -2.16 -0.23
C THR A 12 -17.44 -3.43 -0.33
N THR A 13 -17.65 -4.13 0.79
CA THR A 13 -18.56 -5.27 0.84
C THR A 13 -20.03 -4.82 0.88
N LEU A 14 -20.31 -3.74 1.61
CA LEU A 14 -21.65 -3.19 1.82
C LEU A 14 -22.19 -2.45 0.59
N ALA A 15 -21.35 -1.66 -0.07
CA ALA A 15 -21.70 -0.78 -1.16
C ALA A 15 -20.94 -1.18 -2.43
N LYS A 16 -21.65 -1.84 -3.35
CA LYS A 16 -21.17 -2.07 -4.72
C LYS A 16 -21.46 -0.86 -5.59
N GLN A 17 -20.71 -0.69 -6.68
CA GLN A 17 -20.95 0.37 -7.66
C GLN A 17 -22.43 0.37 -8.09
N GLY A 18 -23.07 1.54 -8.04
CA GLY A 18 -24.50 1.71 -8.32
C GLY A 18 -25.45 1.54 -7.12
N SER A 19 -24.94 1.21 -5.93
CA SER A 19 -25.76 1.15 -4.71
C SER A 19 -26.10 2.54 -4.19
N ASN A 20 -27.35 2.74 -3.74
CA ASN A 20 -27.70 3.92 -2.94
C ASN A 20 -27.15 3.76 -1.51
N VAL A 21 -26.40 4.76 -1.07
CA VAL A 21 -25.78 4.79 0.26
C VAL A 21 -26.22 6.06 1.00
N SER A 22 -26.57 5.91 2.27
CA SER A 22 -26.78 7.04 3.18
C SER A 22 -25.59 7.15 4.12
N VAL A 23 -25.09 8.37 4.32
CA VAL A 23 -23.85 8.62 5.05
C VAL A 23 -24.11 9.66 6.12
N LYS A 24 -23.72 9.36 7.35
CA LYS A 24 -23.55 10.36 8.41
C LYS A 24 -22.07 10.68 8.55
N ALA A 25 -21.71 11.95 8.41
CA ALA A 25 -20.34 12.43 8.50
C ALA A 25 -20.27 13.69 9.36
N VAL A 26 -19.14 13.87 10.05
CA VAL A 26 -18.81 15.10 10.78
C VAL A 26 -18.04 16.02 9.83
N ALA A 27 -18.47 17.28 9.73
CA ALA A 27 -17.75 18.30 8.98
C ALA A 27 -16.61 18.87 9.83
N ASP A 28 -15.41 18.85 9.28
CA ASP A 28 -14.20 19.39 9.86
C ASP A 28 -13.72 20.54 8.96
N ILE A 29 -13.51 21.72 9.54
CA ILE A 29 -13.06 22.90 8.80
C ILE A 29 -11.65 23.20 9.26
N ALA A 30 -10.69 22.96 8.37
CA ALA A 30 -9.30 23.28 8.64
C ALA A 30 -9.11 24.80 8.76
N PRO A 31 -8.07 25.28 9.47
CA PRO A 31 -7.81 26.71 9.66
C PRO A 31 -7.61 27.50 8.34
N ASN A 32 -7.26 26.82 7.25
CA ASN A 32 -7.14 27.38 5.91
C ASN A 32 -8.48 27.47 5.15
N GLY A 33 -9.60 27.11 5.78
CA GLY A 33 -10.94 27.09 5.18
C GLY A 33 -11.27 25.79 4.42
N GLU A 34 -10.38 24.81 4.36
CA GLU A 34 -10.64 23.53 3.70
C GLU A 34 -11.68 22.73 4.50
N LYS A 35 -12.79 22.37 3.85
CA LYS A 35 -13.83 21.53 4.45
C LYS A 35 -13.56 20.06 4.13
N SER A 36 -13.39 19.25 5.16
CA SER A 36 -13.31 17.80 5.03
C SER A 36 -14.43 17.14 5.82
N PHE A 37 -15.02 16.07 5.27
CA PHE A 37 -16.06 15.31 5.95
C PHE A 37 -15.47 13.98 6.40
N ARG A 38 -15.48 13.72 7.70
CA ARG A 38 -15.06 12.45 8.30
C ARG A 38 -16.28 11.55 8.51
N LEU A 39 -16.25 10.35 7.95
CA LEU A 39 -17.32 9.37 8.08
C LEU A 39 -17.55 9.00 9.57
N ASN A 40 -18.83 8.94 9.98
CA ASN A 40 -19.25 8.45 11.30
C ASN A 40 -20.10 7.17 11.16
N SER A 41 -21.03 7.13 10.20
CA SER A 41 -21.71 5.89 9.84
C SER A 41 -22.18 5.87 8.39
N ILE A 42 -22.30 4.67 7.84
CA ILE A 42 -22.78 4.43 6.48
C ILE A 42 -23.86 3.37 6.51
N THR A 43 -24.95 3.62 5.81
CA THR A 43 -26.06 2.67 5.63
C THR A 43 -26.22 2.39 4.15
N ALA A 44 -26.19 1.11 3.75
CA ALA A 44 -26.56 0.67 2.42
C ALA A 44 -27.38 -0.62 2.51
N ASN A 45 -28.36 -0.80 1.63
CA ASN A 45 -29.15 -2.04 1.57
C ASN A 45 -29.72 -2.48 2.94
N GLY A 46 -30.11 -1.52 3.79
CA GLY A 46 -30.64 -1.77 5.15
C GLY A 46 -29.60 -2.16 6.21
N LYS A 47 -28.31 -2.24 5.87
CA LYS A 47 -27.22 -2.49 6.81
C LYS A 47 -26.46 -1.21 7.13
N THR A 48 -26.24 -0.95 8.42
CA THR A 48 -25.48 0.20 8.92
C THR A 48 -24.14 -0.25 9.48
N ILE A 49 -23.06 0.42 9.09
CA ILE A 49 -21.72 0.30 9.67
C ILE A 49 -21.41 1.61 10.37
N GLU A 50 -21.01 1.55 11.63
CA GLU A 50 -20.56 2.70 12.43
C GLU A 50 -19.03 2.71 12.53
N ASP A 51 -18.43 3.91 12.63
CA ASP A 51 -17.01 4.10 12.92
C ASP A 51 -16.74 3.75 14.38
N ILE A 52 -16.58 2.45 14.62
CA ILE A 52 -16.13 1.91 15.91
C ILE A 52 -14.64 1.57 15.76
N PRO A 53 -13.73 2.36 16.36
CA PRO A 53 -12.31 2.07 16.32
C PRO A 53 -12.06 0.66 16.86
N PRO A 54 -11.21 -0.15 16.21
CA PRO A 54 -10.88 -1.47 16.71
C PRO A 54 -10.29 -1.36 18.12
N THR A 55 -10.90 -2.06 19.08
CA THR A 55 -10.48 -2.08 20.49
C THR A 55 -9.16 -2.82 20.71
N ALA A 56 -8.78 -3.70 19.78
CA ALA A 56 -7.52 -4.43 19.82
C ALA A 56 -6.43 -3.67 19.06
N LEU A 57 -5.28 -3.47 19.71
CA LEU A 57 -4.04 -3.18 18.99
C LEU A 57 -3.82 -4.30 17.95
N PRO A 58 -3.47 -3.96 16.70
CA PRO A 58 -3.11 -4.97 15.72
C PRO A 58 -1.96 -5.80 16.31
N SER A 59 -2.14 -7.13 16.33
CA SER A 59 -1.09 -8.06 16.75
C SER A 59 0.19 -7.73 15.97
N PRO A 60 1.38 -7.75 16.60
CA PRO A 60 2.62 -7.63 15.86
C PRO A 60 2.62 -8.70 14.77
N HIS A 61 2.54 -8.25 13.53
CA HIS A 61 2.49 -9.13 12.38
C HIS A 61 3.83 -9.86 12.28
N GLU A 62 3.79 -11.18 12.20
CA GLU A 62 4.98 -11.98 11.97
C GLU A 62 5.55 -11.62 10.59
N GLU A 63 6.78 -11.10 10.57
CA GLU A 63 7.44 -10.69 9.33
C GLU A 63 7.74 -11.93 8.49
N VAL A 64 7.00 -12.10 7.39
CA VAL A 64 7.21 -13.22 6.47
C VAL A 64 8.44 -12.93 5.62
N SER A 65 9.55 -13.60 5.95
CA SER A 65 10.76 -13.59 5.14
C SER A 65 10.49 -14.12 3.73
N VAL A 66 10.99 -13.43 2.73
CA VAL A 66 10.93 -13.83 1.32
C VAL A 66 12.31 -13.79 0.70
N SER A 67 12.57 -14.74 -0.19
CA SER A 67 13.78 -14.81 -1.03
C SER A 67 13.33 -15.25 -2.41
N GLU A 68 13.28 -14.30 -3.34
CA GLU A 68 12.72 -14.52 -4.67
C GLU A 68 13.63 -13.90 -5.74
N SER A 69 13.38 -14.27 -6.99
CA SER A 69 14.04 -13.67 -8.14
C SER A 69 13.03 -13.36 -9.21
N GLY A 70 13.29 -12.33 -10.01
CA GLY A 70 12.42 -12.01 -11.12
C GLY A 70 12.91 -10.84 -11.94
N THR A 71 12.18 -10.57 -13.01
CA THR A 71 12.52 -9.52 -13.97
C THR A 71 11.80 -8.22 -13.62
N ILE A 72 12.53 -7.11 -13.63
CA ILE A 72 11.95 -5.78 -13.43
C ILE A 72 11.06 -5.46 -14.62
N THR A 73 9.75 -5.30 -14.39
CA THR A 73 8.79 -4.90 -15.42
C THR A 73 8.58 -3.40 -15.48
N GLN A 74 8.68 -2.73 -14.33
CA GLN A 74 8.47 -1.29 -14.22
C GLN A 74 9.17 -0.73 -12.97
N LEU A 75 9.48 0.56 -12.99
CA LEU A 75 10.01 1.30 -11.84
C LEU A 75 8.91 2.14 -11.18
N GLN A 76 8.87 2.16 -9.85
CA GLN A 76 7.96 2.99 -9.05
C GLN A 76 8.64 4.29 -8.64
N LYS A 77 8.07 5.43 -9.04
CA LYS A 77 8.47 6.76 -8.54
C LYS A 77 7.79 7.12 -7.22
N ASN A 78 8.41 7.99 -6.43
CA ASN A 78 7.77 8.65 -5.30
C ASN A 78 6.65 9.59 -5.77
N LYS A 79 5.91 10.17 -4.82
CA LYS A 79 4.80 11.09 -5.12
C LYS A 79 5.26 12.36 -5.86
N GLU A 80 6.48 12.82 -5.57
CA GLU A 80 7.07 14.02 -6.16
C GLU A 80 7.63 13.76 -7.58
N GLY A 81 7.91 12.50 -7.92
CA GLY A 81 8.33 12.07 -9.26
C GLY A 81 9.83 12.12 -9.52
N ASP A 82 10.63 12.53 -8.54
CA ASP A 82 12.08 12.71 -8.62
C ASP A 82 12.87 11.44 -8.29
N ALA A 83 12.34 10.57 -7.42
CA ALA A 83 13.08 9.42 -6.90
C ALA A 83 12.37 8.10 -7.22
N ILE A 84 13.16 7.07 -7.53
CA ILE A 84 12.67 5.70 -7.65
C ILE A 84 12.69 5.07 -6.25
N VAL A 85 11.53 4.55 -5.83
CA VAL A 85 11.29 4.01 -4.48
C VAL A 85 10.88 2.54 -4.50
N GLY A 86 10.82 1.93 -5.69
CA GLY A 86 10.55 0.51 -5.81
C GLY A 86 10.61 -0.02 -7.24
N LEU A 87 10.60 -1.33 -7.35
CA LEU A 87 10.65 -2.09 -8.59
C LEU A 87 9.42 -3.01 -8.66
N PHE A 88 8.78 -3.05 -9.82
CA PHE A 88 7.74 -4.02 -10.10
C PHE A 88 8.36 -5.29 -10.69
N ILE A 89 8.02 -6.43 -10.12
CA ILE A 89 8.43 -7.76 -10.55
C ILE A 89 7.15 -8.60 -10.62
N GLY A 90 6.57 -8.69 -11.81
CA GLY A 90 5.24 -9.29 -11.99
C GLY A 90 4.18 -8.56 -11.16
N ASN A 91 3.66 -9.24 -10.13
CA ASN A 91 2.66 -8.69 -9.20
C ASN A 91 3.24 -8.30 -7.82
N THR A 92 4.57 -8.23 -7.72
CA THR A 92 5.30 -7.86 -6.51
C THR A 92 5.98 -6.50 -6.68
N ILE A 93 5.86 -5.64 -5.67
CA ILE A 93 6.56 -4.36 -5.57
C ILE A 93 7.67 -4.52 -4.53
N VAL A 94 8.91 -4.48 -4.99
CA VAL A 94 10.08 -4.48 -4.13
C VAL A 94 10.41 -3.04 -3.76
N LYS A 95 10.30 -2.68 -2.48
CA LYS A 95 10.66 -1.35 -1.97
C LYS A 95 12.16 -1.24 -1.82
N ILE A 96 12.70 -0.14 -2.35
CA ILE A 96 14.13 0.15 -2.33
C ILE A 96 14.34 1.58 -1.83
N PRO A 97 15.31 1.82 -0.92
CA PRO A 97 15.69 3.16 -0.54
C PRO A 97 16.22 3.97 -1.75
N PRO A 98 15.83 5.26 -1.89
CA PRO A 98 16.27 6.09 -3.01
C PRO A 98 17.79 6.14 -3.21
N HIS A 99 18.55 6.22 -2.12
CA HIS A 99 20.01 6.30 -2.16
C HIS A 99 20.64 5.03 -2.77
N ILE A 100 20.06 3.86 -2.51
CA ILE A 100 20.53 2.61 -3.13
C ILE A 100 20.21 2.62 -4.62
N TYR A 101 19.01 3.05 -5.01
CA TYR A 101 18.69 3.19 -6.43
C TYR A 101 19.62 4.19 -7.13
N GLN A 102 20.04 5.27 -6.49
CA GLN A 102 21.03 6.19 -7.08
C GLN A 102 22.39 5.51 -7.34
N GLN A 103 22.79 4.55 -6.50
CA GLN A 103 24.01 3.77 -6.69
C GLN A 103 23.86 2.69 -7.78
N LEU A 104 22.65 2.16 -7.95
CA LEU A 104 22.37 0.99 -8.79
C LEU A 104 21.56 1.29 -10.05
N GLY A 105 21.13 2.53 -10.26
CA GLY A 105 20.07 2.87 -11.22
C GLY A 105 20.40 2.49 -12.66
N GLN A 106 21.69 2.42 -13.02
CA GLN A 106 22.13 1.93 -14.34
C GLN A 106 21.96 0.41 -14.50
N SER A 107 22.01 -0.35 -13.41
CA SER A 107 21.84 -1.82 -13.39
C SER A 107 20.39 -2.23 -13.11
N LEU A 108 19.59 -1.39 -12.45
CA LEU A 108 18.20 -1.66 -12.10
C LEU A 108 17.24 -1.04 -13.11
N VAL A 109 17.30 -1.51 -14.36
CA VAL A 109 16.41 -1.07 -15.45
C VAL A 109 15.38 -2.14 -15.81
N ASN A 110 14.32 -1.73 -16.52
CA ASN A 110 13.30 -2.66 -17.01
C ASN A 110 13.93 -3.76 -17.87
N GLY A 111 13.51 -5.00 -17.68
CA GLY A 111 14.02 -6.18 -18.36
C GLY A 111 15.19 -6.88 -17.65
N VAL A 112 15.77 -6.28 -16.60
CA VAL A 112 16.85 -6.92 -15.83
C VAL A 112 16.29 -7.91 -14.81
N LYS A 113 16.93 -9.08 -14.73
CA LYS A 113 16.65 -10.07 -13.69
C LYS A 113 17.45 -9.75 -12.43
N ILE A 114 16.75 -9.71 -11.30
CA ILE A 114 17.36 -9.51 -9.98
C ILE A 114 16.94 -10.61 -9.02
N TYR A 115 17.74 -10.79 -7.98
CA TYR A 115 17.43 -11.60 -6.81
C TYR A 115 17.25 -10.67 -5.63
N PHE A 116 16.27 -10.91 -4.77
CA PHE A 116 16.04 -10.07 -3.60
C PHE A 116 15.61 -10.90 -2.39
N THR A 117 16.05 -10.48 -1.22
CA THR A 117 15.56 -11.00 0.05
C THR A 117 14.91 -9.88 0.84
N GLY A 118 13.97 -10.21 1.73
CA GLY A 118 13.32 -9.20 2.55
C GLY A 118 12.13 -9.73 3.31
N PHE A 119 11.24 -8.82 3.72
CA PHE A 119 10.02 -9.15 4.42
C PHE A 119 8.80 -8.68 3.64
N LYS A 120 7.79 -9.55 3.53
CA LYS A 120 6.51 -9.21 2.93
C LYS A 120 5.70 -8.34 3.88
N LYS A 121 5.28 -7.17 3.43
CA LYS A 121 4.28 -6.35 4.12
C LYS A 121 2.92 -7.04 4.00
N LEU A 122 2.33 -7.41 5.13
CA LEU A 122 0.97 -7.91 5.18
C LEU A 122 -0.03 -6.76 4.96
N GLU A 123 -1.18 -7.09 4.38
CA GLU A 123 -2.28 -6.13 4.25
C GLU A 123 -2.79 -5.78 5.66
N ASN A 124 -2.92 -4.49 5.96
CA ASN A 124 -3.53 -4.08 7.23
C ASN A 124 -5.02 -4.42 7.20
N SER A 125 -5.59 -4.76 8.35
CA SER A 125 -7.03 -5.00 8.47
C SER A 125 -7.82 -3.78 7.98
N GLY A 126 -8.64 -3.98 6.95
CA GLY A 126 -9.49 -2.95 6.33
C GLY A 126 -8.86 -2.17 5.17
N GLU A 127 -7.55 -2.32 4.90
CA GLU A 127 -6.91 -1.71 3.72
C GLU A 127 -7.49 -2.33 2.44
N VAL A 128 -8.04 -1.50 1.55
CA VAL A 128 -8.56 -1.93 0.25
C VAL A 128 -7.73 -1.25 -0.83
N ALA A 129 -7.07 -2.06 -1.65
CA ALA A 129 -6.39 -1.61 -2.85
C ALA A 129 -7.21 -2.02 -4.08
N GLU A 130 -7.34 -1.10 -5.04
CA GLU A 130 -7.95 -1.37 -6.36
C GLU A 130 -7.24 -2.53 -7.08
N LYS A 131 -5.91 -2.59 -6.95
CA LYS A 131 -5.08 -3.69 -7.44
C LYS A 131 -4.23 -4.25 -6.31
N LYS A 132 -4.37 -5.55 -6.06
CA LYS A 132 -3.60 -6.26 -5.04
C LYS A 132 -2.18 -6.49 -5.53
N TYR A 133 -1.20 -5.88 -4.86
CA TYR A 133 0.21 -6.13 -5.09
C TYR A 133 0.84 -6.72 -3.83
N ASN A 134 1.76 -7.67 -3.99
CA ASN A 134 2.61 -8.07 -2.88
C ASN A 134 3.65 -6.98 -2.66
N ILE A 135 3.74 -6.42 -1.46
CA ILE A 135 4.77 -5.43 -1.15
C ILE A 135 5.86 -6.14 -0.36
N VAL A 136 7.09 -6.07 -0.85
CA VAL A 136 8.27 -6.62 -0.16
C VAL A 136 9.18 -5.46 0.22
N ARG A 137 9.55 -5.39 1.50
CA ARG A 137 10.65 -4.54 1.97
C ARG A 137 11.92 -5.34 1.80
N ALA A 138 12.69 -5.05 0.76
CA ALA A 138 13.92 -5.76 0.52
C ALA A 138 14.98 -5.37 1.56
N ARG A 139 15.80 -6.35 1.94
CA ARG A 139 17.00 -6.20 2.77
C ARG A 139 18.26 -6.39 1.95
N THR A 140 18.22 -7.30 0.97
CA THR A 140 19.30 -7.46 0.00
C THR A 140 18.75 -7.53 -1.41
N ILE A 141 19.52 -7.00 -2.35
CA ILE A 141 19.28 -7.12 -3.78
C ILE A 141 20.57 -7.53 -4.46
N SER A 142 20.50 -8.54 -5.30
CA SER A 142 21.59 -8.96 -6.16
C SER A 142 21.22 -8.76 -7.63
N VAL A 143 22.08 -8.05 -8.35
CA VAL A 143 21.96 -7.78 -9.78
C VAL A 143 23.31 -8.05 -10.44
N ASN A 144 23.30 -8.80 -11.56
CA ASN A 144 24.51 -9.17 -12.29
C ASN A 144 25.61 -9.82 -11.41
N GLY A 145 25.20 -10.61 -10.41
CA GLY A 145 26.13 -11.29 -9.49
C GLY A 145 26.69 -10.41 -8.37
N LYS A 146 26.28 -9.14 -8.28
CA LYS A 146 26.70 -8.25 -7.20
C LYS A 146 25.54 -8.01 -6.23
N GLU A 147 25.76 -8.38 -4.97
CA GLU A 147 24.80 -8.22 -3.88
C GLU A 147 24.98 -6.87 -3.16
N TYR A 148 23.86 -6.29 -2.75
CA TYR A 148 23.77 -5.01 -2.07
C TYR A 148 22.78 -5.12 -0.91
N SER A 149 23.19 -4.58 0.24
CA SER A 149 22.33 -4.45 1.42
C SER A 149 21.59 -3.12 1.39
N LEU A 150 20.33 -3.13 1.87
CA LEU A 150 19.40 -1.99 1.88
C LEU A 150 19.13 -1.46 3.29
#